data_AF-A0A2M8N2I4-F1
#
_entry.id   AF-A0A2M8N2I4-F1
#
_cell.length_a   1.000
_cell.length_b   1.000
_cell.length_c   1.000
_cell.angle_alpha   90.00
_cell.angle_beta   90.00
_cell.angle_gamma   90.00
#
_symmetry.space_group_name_H-M   'P 1'
#
loop_
_entity.id
_entity.type
_entity.pdbx_description
1 polymer ?
#
loop_
_entity_poly.entity_id
_entity_poly.type
_entity_poly.pdbx_seq_one_letter_code
_entity_poly.pdbx_strand_id
1 'polypeptide(L)'
;MSNIVSLRHPARGSCDDAIPGLVDLFSRRRRGRHDPFWLKENAELLQILAAIGASVDLEPLEALAKGLPEELRFFPQYYRMYLSLALDLRDLGMVDVPVSEMAAFVHEQDLPAIELSDTHRGEAHLLLQRGGGAAGDTSHEVRLLHFARRSSAFCLPNRRAAYDLTHLVFHAANYGRRSLPCDPARRLSLMHVGIVAWLESNLDLLSEVTLALRFSGESVPASWDERVAQAVDQVAFREAHPGDSFDDDYHQFLVLNWAHGVAGHTPFQTPLPARARIVRYGPKRNTALHELSLALLDMGQARRPEWRAMRWRLWPKLSEPTRHCLECVEVLPEFDGFFAGFSRAAPFVGGRI
;
A
#
# COMPACT_ATOMS: atom_id res chain seq x y z
N MET A 1 28.64 41.05 -30.04
CA MET A 1 27.53 40.24 -30.60
C MET A 1 27.26 39.10 -29.62
N SER A 2 26.23 39.23 -28.78
CA SER A 2 25.86 38.22 -27.79
C SER A 2 24.74 37.36 -28.37
N ASN A 3 25.02 36.08 -28.61
CA ASN A 3 24.02 35.12 -29.05
C ASN A 3 23.18 34.71 -27.84
N ILE A 4 21.97 35.26 -27.74
CA ILE A 4 20.95 34.80 -26.79
C ILE A 4 20.38 33.49 -27.34
N VAL A 5 20.73 32.37 -26.71
CA VAL A 5 20.09 31.07 -26.95
C VAL A 5 18.79 31.06 -26.15
N SER A 6 17.66 31.33 -26.83
CA SER A 6 16.33 31.10 -26.26
C SER A 6 16.08 29.59 -26.14
N LEU A 7 16.24 29.05 -24.94
CA LEU A 7 15.76 27.71 -24.60
C LEU A 7 14.23 27.71 -24.71
N ARG A 8 13.71 27.16 -25.81
CA ARG A 8 12.27 26.87 -25.93
C ARG A 8 11.91 25.84 -24.86
N HIS A 9 11.17 26.26 -23.84
CA HIS A 9 10.43 25.33 -23.00
C HIS A 9 9.52 24.50 -23.90
N PRO A 10 9.53 23.15 -23.82
CA PRO A 10 8.53 22.36 -24.51
C PRO A 10 7.16 22.83 -24.03
N ALA A 11 6.26 23.10 -24.98
CA ALA A 11 4.90 23.50 -24.68
C ALA A 11 4.31 22.51 -23.66
N ARG A 12 3.78 23.03 -22.54
CA ARG A 12 2.96 22.22 -21.63
C ARG A 12 1.84 21.62 -22.48
N GLY A 13 1.86 20.31 -22.69
CA GLY A 13 0.75 19.60 -23.31
C GLY A 13 -0.52 19.83 -22.51
N SER A 14 -1.69 19.64 -23.14
CA SER A 14 -2.96 19.66 -22.43
C SER A 14 -2.89 18.69 -21.24
N CYS A 15 -3.17 19.21 -20.04
CA CYS A 15 -3.28 18.43 -18.82
C CYS A 15 -4.77 18.30 -18.49
N ASP A 16 -5.18 17.10 -18.09
CA ASP A 16 -6.53 16.86 -17.59
C ASP A 16 -6.62 17.35 -16.13
N ASP A 17 -7.82 17.69 -15.67
CA ASP A 17 -8.07 17.76 -14.23
C ASP A 17 -7.73 16.40 -13.61
N ALA A 18 -7.00 16.39 -12.50
CA ALA A 18 -6.28 15.19 -12.09
C ALA A 18 -7.18 13.99 -11.81
N ILE A 19 -8.28 14.16 -11.06
CA ILE A 19 -9.19 13.04 -10.73
C ILE A 19 -9.93 12.51 -11.97
N PRO A 20 -10.63 13.34 -12.78
CA PRO A 20 -11.23 12.87 -14.04
C PRO A 20 -10.21 12.22 -14.99
N GLY A 21 -9.02 12.81 -15.10
CA GLY A 21 -7.93 12.27 -15.92
C GLY A 21 -7.45 10.89 -15.44
N LEU A 22 -7.39 10.68 -14.11
CA LEU A 22 -7.04 9.39 -13.51
C LEU A 22 -8.13 8.34 -13.76
N VAL A 23 -9.41 8.70 -13.59
CA VAL A 23 -10.52 7.80 -13.92
C VAL A 23 -10.46 7.37 -15.38
N ASP A 24 -10.26 8.30 -16.32
CA ASP A 24 -10.11 7.98 -17.74
C ASP A 24 -8.84 7.15 -18.02
N LEU A 25 -7.72 7.46 -17.36
CA LEU A 25 -6.48 6.72 -17.46
C LEU A 25 -6.67 5.23 -17.12
N PHE A 26 -7.19 4.94 -15.93
CA PHE A 26 -7.30 3.57 -15.44
C PHE A 26 -8.45 2.80 -16.10
N SER A 27 -9.57 3.47 -16.39
CA SER A 27 -10.72 2.80 -17.00
C SER A 27 -10.53 2.49 -18.49
N ARG A 28 -9.83 3.35 -19.24
CA ARG A 28 -9.80 3.28 -20.72
C ARG A 28 -8.41 3.25 -21.33
N ARG A 29 -7.47 4.06 -20.83
CA ARG A 29 -6.19 4.30 -21.54
C ARG A 29 -5.09 3.33 -21.14
N ARG A 30 -5.05 2.84 -19.90
CA ARG A 30 -3.89 2.10 -19.36
C ARG A 30 -3.90 0.63 -19.78
N ARG A 31 -4.84 -0.17 -19.27
CA ARG A 31 -5.00 -1.60 -19.58
C ARG A 31 -6.30 -1.88 -20.30
N GLY A 32 -6.38 -3.01 -21.01
CA GLY A 32 -7.63 -3.47 -21.62
C GLY A 32 -8.57 -4.09 -20.58
N ARG A 33 -9.89 -3.93 -20.75
CA ARG A 33 -10.92 -4.40 -19.80
C ARG A 33 -10.85 -5.91 -19.47
N HIS A 34 -10.34 -6.73 -20.39
CA HIS A 34 -10.22 -8.18 -20.18
C HIS A 34 -8.89 -8.59 -19.49
N ASP A 35 -8.03 -7.64 -19.15
CA ASP A 35 -6.84 -7.90 -18.33
C ASP A 35 -7.24 -7.98 -16.84
N PRO A 36 -6.94 -9.05 -16.10
CA PRO A 36 -7.23 -9.12 -14.66
C PRO A 36 -6.64 -7.96 -13.85
N PHE A 37 -5.51 -7.39 -14.28
CA PHE A 37 -4.92 -6.23 -13.64
C PHE A 37 -5.72 -4.95 -13.85
N TRP A 38 -6.51 -4.85 -14.93
CA TRP A 38 -7.42 -3.73 -15.13
C TRP A 38 -8.45 -3.65 -13.98
N LEU A 39 -9.00 -4.80 -13.58
CA LEU A 39 -9.99 -4.87 -12.50
C LEU A 39 -9.37 -4.46 -11.16
N LYS A 40 -8.18 -4.97 -10.87
CA LYS A 40 -7.41 -4.62 -9.67
C LYS A 40 -7.15 -3.11 -9.59
N GLU A 41 -6.59 -2.53 -10.65
CA GLU A 41 -6.20 -1.12 -10.67
C GLU A 41 -7.39 -0.17 -10.51
N ASN A 42 -8.52 -0.48 -11.15
CA ASN A 42 -9.73 0.32 -11.01
C ASN A 42 -10.35 0.16 -9.62
N ALA A 43 -10.34 -1.05 -9.04
CA ALA A 43 -10.81 -1.26 -7.66
C ALA A 43 -9.97 -0.45 -6.65
N GLU A 44 -8.65 -0.46 -6.77
CA GLU A 44 -7.76 0.31 -5.89
C GLU A 44 -7.96 1.83 -6.03
N LEU A 45 -8.07 2.34 -7.27
CA LEU A 45 -8.34 3.75 -7.50
C LEU A 45 -9.66 4.18 -6.87
N LEU A 46 -10.76 3.47 -7.18
CA LEU A 46 -12.09 3.84 -6.71
C LEU A 46 -12.21 3.72 -5.18
N GLN A 47 -11.62 2.69 -4.60
CA GLN A 47 -11.55 2.53 -3.15
C GLN A 47 -10.87 3.72 -2.48
N ILE A 48 -9.72 4.16 -3.02
CA ILE A 48 -8.99 5.31 -2.50
C ILE A 48 -9.80 6.59 -2.66
N LEU A 49 -10.38 6.84 -3.84
CA LEU A 49 -11.23 8.01 -4.09
C LEU A 49 -12.43 8.04 -3.14
N ALA A 50 -13.07 6.88 -2.89
CA ALA A 50 -14.16 6.76 -1.93
C ALA A 50 -13.68 7.03 -0.49
N ALA A 51 -12.51 6.50 -0.11
CA ALA A 51 -11.94 6.66 1.22
C ALA A 51 -11.57 8.12 1.55
N ILE A 52 -11.13 8.90 0.56
CA ILE A 52 -10.82 10.34 0.74
C ILE A 52 -12.04 11.24 0.50
N GLY A 53 -13.22 10.68 0.18
CA GLY A 53 -14.44 11.43 -0.10
C GLY A 53 -14.34 12.31 -1.35
N ALA A 54 -13.63 11.86 -2.38
CA ALA A 54 -13.49 12.61 -3.62
C ALA A 54 -14.83 12.71 -4.37
N SER A 55 -15.08 13.86 -4.99
CA SER A 55 -16.16 14.02 -5.98
C SER A 55 -15.67 13.49 -7.33
N VAL A 56 -16.35 12.48 -7.85
CA VAL A 56 -15.96 11.78 -9.08
C VAL A 56 -17.11 11.79 -10.07
N ASP A 57 -16.83 12.13 -11.33
CA ASP A 57 -17.76 11.86 -12.42
C ASP A 57 -17.68 10.38 -12.79
N LEU A 58 -18.78 9.67 -12.55
CA LEU A 58 -18.88 8.22 -12.71
C LEU A 58 -19.48 7.80 -14.06
N GLU A 59 -19.89 8.74 -14.91
CA GLU A 59 -20.43 8.46 -16.26
C GLU A 59 -19.55 7.46 -17.04
N PRO A 60 -18.20 7.57 -17.03
CA PRO A 60 -17.34 6.63 -17.75
C PRO A 60 -17.46 5.16 -17.32
N LEU A 61 -17.99 4.92 -16.13
CA LEU A 61 -18.04 3.62 -15.46
C LEU A 61 -19.45 3.03 -15.38
N GLU A 62 -20.50 3.75 -15.80
CA GLU A 62 -21.89 3.28 -15.70
C GLU A 62 -22.16 2.00 -16.50
N ALA A 63 -21.72 1.97 -17.76
CA ALA A 63 -21.90 0.80 -18.62
C ALA A 63 -21.15 -0.43 -18.07
N LEU A 64 -20.02 -0.18 -17.40
CA LEU A 64 -19.26 -1.23 -16.72
C LEU A 64 -20.01 -1.74 -15.49
N ALA A 65 -20.49 -0.84 -14.65
CA ALA A 65 -21.20 -1.17 -13.40
C ALA A 65 -22.39 -2.12 -13.64
N LYS A 66 -23.15 -1.89 -14.73
CA LYS A 66 -24.29 -2.74 -15.13
C LYS A 66 -23.89 -4.18 -15.49
N GLY A 67 -22.67 -4.38 -16.01
CA GLY A 67 -22.16 -5.70 -16.41
C GLY A 67 -21.51 -6.51 -15.28
N LEU A 68 -21.26 -5.90 -14.11
CA LEU A 68 -20.53 -6.54 -13.02
C LEU A 68 -21.16 -7.85 -12.52
N PRO A 69 -22.50 -8.00 -12.39
CA PRO A 69 -23.09 -9.27 -11.98
C PRO A 69 -22.84 -10.41 -12.97
N GLU A 70 -22.94 -10.14 -14.27
CA GLU A 70 -22.70 -11.15 -15.31
C GLU A 70 -21.23 -11.56 -15.33
N GLU A 71 -20.31 -10.59 -15.25
CA GLU A 71 -18.88 -10.87 -15.17
C GLU A 71 -18.51 -11.64 -13.89
N LEU A 72 -19.08 -11.28 -12.74
CA LEU A 72 -18.88 -11.99 -11.47
C LEU A 72 -19.33 -13.45 -11.56
N ARG A 73 -20.49 -13.72 -12.19
CA ARG A 73 -20.99 -15.09 -12.39
C ARG A 73 -20.08 -15.90 -13.32
N PHE A 74 -19.49 -15.25 -14.32
CA PHE A 74 -18.61 -15.90 -15.28
C PHE A 74 -17.18 -16.12 -14.73
N PHE A 75 -16.68 -15.20 -13.91
CA PHE A 75 -15.35 -15.24 -13.31
C PHE A 75 -15.41 -15.17 -11.76
N PRO A 76 -16.03 -16.14 -11.08
CA PRO A 76 -16.24 -16.11 -9.64
C PRO A 76 -14.94 -16.09 -8.82
N GLN A 77 -13.81 -16.55 -9.38
CA GLN A 77 -12.51 -16.49 -8.73
C GLN A 77 -12.02 -15.06 -8.43
N TYR A 78 -12.56 -14.04 -9.11
CA TYR A 78 -12.22 -12.64 -8.89
C TYR A 78 -13.26 -11.87 -8.05
N TYR A 79 -14.14 -12.58 -7.34
CA TYR A 79 -15.29 -11.98 -6.66
C TYR A 79 -14.95 -10.82 -5.71
N ARG A 80 -13.83 -10.89 -4.97
CA ARG A 80 -13.42 -9.80 -4.07
C ARG A 80 -13.20 -8.50 -4.83
N MET A 81 -12.57 -8.55 -6.00
CA MET A 81 -12.31 -7.36 -6.81
C MET A 81 -13.61 -6.82 -7.41
N TYR A 82 -14.47 -7.69 -7.96
CA TYR A 82 -15.77 -7.27 -8.49
C TYR A 82 -16.67 -6.66 -7.42
N LEU A 83 -16.76 -7.30 -6.24
CA LEU A 83 -17.57 -6.82 -5.14
C LEU A 83 -17.00 -5.52 -4.55
N SER A 84 -15.67 -5.40 -4.39
CA SER A 84 -15.04 -4.13 -3.98
C SER A 84 -15.35 -3.02 -4.97
N LEU A 85 -15.15 -3.25 -6.26
CA LEU A 85 -15.43 -2.26 -7.31
C LEU A 85 -16.89 -1.79 -7.24
N ALA A 86 -17.84 -2.72 -7.14
CA ALA A 86 -19.27 -2.40 -7.04
C ALA A 86 -19.59 -1.59 -5.77
N LEU A 87 -19.01 -1.98 -4.63
CA LEU A 87 -19.17 -1.28 -3.36
C LEU A 87 -18.60 0.14 -3.40
N ASP A 88 -17.43 0.31 -4.00
CA ASP A 88 -16.75 1.60 -4.06
C ASP A 88 -17.42 2.55 -5.07
N LEU A 89 -17.96 2.03 -6.19
CA LEU A 89 -18.84 2.80 -7.09
C LEU A 89 -20.10 3.30 -6.37
N ARG A 90 -20.75 2.43 -5.57
CA ARG A 90 -21.91 2.81 -4.76
C ARG A 90 -21.56 3.88 -3.72
N ASP A 91 -20.44 3.71 -3.02
CA ASP A 91 -19.97 4.66 -2.02
C ASP A 91 -19.59 6.03 -2.64
N LEU A 92 -19.16 6.05 -3.91
CA LEU A 92 -18.95 7.28 -4.69
C LEU A 92 -20.24 7.90 -5.24
N GLY A 93 -21.40 7.28 -5.00
CA GLY A 93 -22.72 7.84 -5.32
C GLY A 93 -23.45 7.20 -6.51
N MET A 94 -22.92 6.13 -7.11
CA MET A 94 -23.65 5.41 -8.17
C MET A 94 -24.77 4.56 -7.56
N VAL A 95 -26.02 4.96 -7.80
CA VAL A 95 -27.20 4.36 -7.15
C VAL A 95 -27.56 2.99 -7.73
N ASP A 96 -27.39 2.80 -9.04
CA ASP A 96 -27.88 1.60 -9.75
C ASP A 96 -26.87 0.44 -9.77
N VAL A 97 -25.93 0.41 -8.83
CA VAL A 97 -24.96 -0.70 -8.74
C VAL A 97 -25.61 -1.89 -8.00
N PRO A 98 -25.68 -3.09 -8.63
CA PRO A 98 -26.36 -4.27 -8.08
C PRO A 98 -25.57 -4.99 -6.97
N VAL A 99 -25.08 -4.25 -5.98
CA VAL A 99 -24.23 -4.77 -4.89
C VAL A 99 -24.91 -5.90 -4.13
N SER A 100 -26.19 -5.76 -3.77
CA SER A 100 -26.91 -6.76 -2.98
C SER A 100 -27.05 -8.09 -3.72
N GLU A 101 -27.30 -8.04 -5.03
CA GLU A 101 -27.34 -9.22 -5.89
C GLU A 101 -25.97 -9.91 -5.95
N MET A 102 -24.91 -9.13 -6.13
CA MET A 102 -23.54 -9.65 -6.17
C MET A 102 -23.15 -10.28 -4.83
N ALA A 103 -23.44 -9.62 -3.71
CA ALA A 103 -23.16 -10.13 -2.36
C ALA A 103 -23.95 -11.42 -2.07
N ALA A 104 -25.22 -11.49 -2.47
CA ALA A 104 -26.04 -12.70 -2.36
C ALA A 104 -25.42 -13.86 -3.15
N PHE A 105 -25.02 -13.63 -4.41
CA PHE A 105 -24.35 -14.65 -5.22
C PHE A 105 -23.05 -15.16 -4.56
N VAL A 106 -22.20 -14.25 -4.07
CA VAL A 106 -20.95 -14.61 -3.39
C VAL A 106 -21.21 -15.48 -2.16
N HIS A 107 -22.25 -15.14 -1.40
CA HIS A 107 -22.66 -15.90 -0.21
C HIS A 107 -23.24 -17.28 -0.57
N GLU A 108 -24.18 -17.34 -1.52
CA GLU A 108 -24.84 -18.58 -1.96
C GLU A 108 -23.87 -19.59 -2.56
N GLN A 109 -22.83 -19.12 -3.25
CA GLN A 109 -21.77 -19.97 -3.81
C GLN A 109 -20.66 -20.32 -2.81
N ASP A 110 -20.73 -19.81 -1.57
CA ASP A 110 -19.71 -19.97 -0.52
C ASP A 110 -18.28 -19.65 -1.01
N LEU A 111 -18.15 -18.60 -1.85
CA LEU A 111 -16.84 -18.25 -2.42
C LEU A 111 -15.77 -17.93 -1.36
N PRO A 112 -16.08 -17.32 -0.20
CA PRO A 112 -15.08 -17.10 0.84
C PRO A 112 -14.42 -18.39 1.36
N ALA A 113 -15.07 -19.56 1.27
CA ALA A 113 -14.50 -20.82 1.73
C ALA A 113 -13.26 -21.27 0.93
N ILE A 114 -13.12 -20.81 -0.33
CA ILE A 114 -11.99 -21.20 -1.20
C ILE A 114 -10.71 -20.39 -0.90
N GLU A 115 -10.79 -19.36 -0.06
CA GLU A 115 -9.66 -18.48 0.20
C GLU A 115 -8.51 -19.22 0.89
N LEU A 116 -7.27 -18.98 0.45
CA LEU A 116 -6.12 -19.66 1.04
C LEU A 116 -5.60 -18.99 2.31
N SER A 117 -5.83 -17.68 2.46
CA SER A 117 -5.30 -16.88 3.57
C SER A 117 -6.42 -16.31 4.43
N ASP A 118 -6.13 -16.16 5.72
CA ASP A 118 -7.03 -15.48 6.65
C ASP A 118 -7.21 -14.01 6.29
N THR A 119 -6.20 -13.36 5.71
CA THR A 119 -6.29 -11.97 5.26
C THR A 119 -7.36 -11.82 4.18
N HIS A 120 -7.39 -12.74 3.22
CA HIS A 120 -8.42 -12.75 2.18
C HIS A 120 -9.79 -13.14 2.71
N ARG A 121 -9.88 -14.08 3.67
CA ARG A 121 -11.15 -14.38 4.36
C ARG A 121 -11.71 -13.16 5.09
N GLY A 122 -10.84 -12.39 5.76
CA GLY A 122 -11.23 -11.14 6.43
C GLY A 122 -11.68 -10.06 5.46
N GLU A 123 -11.02 -9.93 4.30
CA GLU A 123 -11.48 -9.04 3.23
C GLU A 123 -12.85 -9.46 2.70
N ALA A 124 -13.03 -10.75 2.39
CA ALA A 124 -14.29 -11.28 1.91
C ALA A 124 -15.44 -11.04 2.91
N HIS A 125 -15.18 -11.26 4.19
CA HIS A 125 -16.12 -10.97 5.27
C HIS A 125 -16.51 -9.48 5.30
N LEU A 126 -15.53 -8.57 5.21
CA LEU A 126 -15.79 -7.12 5.15
C LEU A 126 -16.64 -6.75 3.94
N LEU A 127 -16.32 -7.27 2.74
CA LEU A 127 -17.04 -6.95 1.52
C LEU A 127 -18.50 -7.44 1.59
N LEU A 128 -18.73 -8.65 2.08
CA LEU A 128 -20.09 -9.18 2.30
C LEU A 128 -20.86 -8.33 3.32
N GLN A 129 -20.22 -7.94 4.42
CA GLN A 129 -20.83 -7.06 5.41
C GLN A 129 -21.23 -5.71 4.80
N ARG A 130 -20.36 -5.08 4.01
CA ARG A 130 -20.67 -3.83 3.28
C ARG A 130 -21.76 -4.02 2.22
N GLY A 131 -21.87 -5.22 1.66
CA GLY A 131 -22.91 -5.61 0.70
C GLY A 131 -24.28 -5.89 1.31
N GLY A 132 -24.41 -5.82 2.65
CA GLY A 132 -25.65 -6.15 3.36
C GLY A 132 -25.86 -7.66 3.57
N GLY A 133 -24.83 -8.48 3.30
CA GLY A 133 -24.85 -9.91 3.56
C GLY A 133 -24.69 -10.25 5.05
N ALA A 134 -25.03 -11.48 5.41
CA ALA A 134 -24.86 -11.99 6.76
C ALA A 134 -23.37 -12.13 7.14
N ALA A 135 -23.06 -11.96 8.43
CA ALA A 135 -21.74 -12.24 8.96
C ALA A 135 -21.40 -13.73 8.75
N GLY A 136 -20.41 -14.00 7.91
CA GLY A 136 -19.88 -15.35 7.67
C GLY A 136 -18.99 -15.85 8.82
N ASP A 137 -18.22 -16.92 8.58
CA ASP A 137 -17.27 -17.46 9.55
C ASP A 137 -16.21 -16.42 10.00
N THR A 138 -16.18 -16.13 11.30
CA THR A 138 -15.24 -15.19 11.95
C THR A 138 -14.06 -15.89 12.64
N SER A 139 -13.89 -17.21 12.47
CA SER A 139 -12.83 -18.00 13.12
C SER A 139 -11.41 -17.50 12.82
N HIS A 140 -11.23 -16.77 11.73
CA HIS A 140 -9.96 -16.19 11.29
C HIS A 140 -9.56 -14.93 12.09
N GLU A 141 -10.51 -14.22 12.72
CA GLU A 141 -10.27 -12.93 13.39
C GLU A 141 -9.22 -13.02 14.51
N VAL A 142 -9.29 -14.07 15.34
CA VAL A 142 -8.34 -14.27 16.44
C VAL A 142 -6.92 -14.53 15.91
N ARG A 143 -6.79 -15.29 14.80
CA ARG A 143 -5.48 -15.57 14.17
C ARG A 143 -4.89 -14.32 13.55
N LEU A 144 -5.73 -13.53 12.86
CA LEU A 144 -5.36 -12.22 12.32
C LEU A 144 -4.90 -11.26 13.43
N LEU A 145 -5.64 -11.17 14.54
CA LEU A 145 -5.25 -10.32 15.68
C LEU A 145 -3.91 -10.77 16.29
N HIS A 146 -3.69 -12.08 16.46
CA HIS A 146 -2.43 -12.61 16.95
C HIS A 146 -1.26 -12.31 15.99
N PHE A 147 -1.47 -12.47 14.68
CA PHE A 147 -0.51 -12.09 13.65
C PHE A 147 -0.14 -10.60 13.76
N ALA A 148 -1.15 -9.73 13.86
CA ALA A 148 -0.94 -8.28 13.96
C ALA A 148 -0.13 -7.85 15.19
N ARG A 149 -0.20 -8.61 16.28
CA ARG A 149 0.53 -8.34 17.55
C ARG A 149 1.91 -8.99 17.63
N ARG A 150 2.33 -9.78 16.63
CA ARG A 150 3.59 -10.53 16.66
C ARG A 150 4.77 -9.69 16.15
N SER A 151 5.13 -8.62 16.86
CA SER A 151 6.15 -7.64 16.45
C SER A 151 7.51 -8.26 16.04
N SER A 152 7.90 -9.38 16.66
CA SER A 152 9.14 -10.10 16.32
C SER A 152 9.18 -10.63 14.89
N ALA A 153 8.02 -10.91 14.28
CA ALA A 153 7.93 -11.35 12.88
C ALA A 153 8.24 -10.23 11.89
N PHE A 154 8.17 -8.97 12.34
CA PHE A 154 8.32 -7.77 11.53
C PHE A 154 9.67 -7.07 11.72
N CYS A 155 10.56 -7.63 12.55
CA CYS A 155 11.95 -7.18 12.64
C CYS A 155 12.78 -7.55 11.40
N LEU A 156 12.26 -8.41 10.51
CA LEU A 156 12.96 -8.93 9.34
C LEU A 156 12.23 -8.54 8.05
N PRO A 157 12.95 -8.34 6.92
CA PRO A 157 12.29 -8.13 5.64
C PRO A 157 11.48 -9.35 5.25
N ASN A 158 10.16 -9.21 5.35
CA ASN A 158 9.17 -10.13 4.80
C ASN A 158 8.07 -9.29 4.16
N ARG A 159 8.24 -9.03 2.86
CA ARG A 159 7.34 -8.14 2.10
C ARG A 159 5.88 -8.59 2.22
N ARG A 160 5.61 -9.89 2.07
CA ARG A 160 4.25 -10.42 2.14
C ARG A 160 3.61 -10.17 3.49
N ALA A 161 4.30 -10.51 4.58
CA ALA A 161 3.79 -10.29 5.93
C ALA A 161 3.57 -8.80 6.24
N ALA A 162 4.44 -7.92 5.73
CA ALA A 162 4.31 -6.49 5.91
C ALA A 162 3.03 -5.93 5.27
N TYR A 163 2.75 -6.29 4.01
CA TYR A 163 1.50 -5.88 3.33
C TYR A 163 0.26 -6.57 3.94
N ASP A 164 0.35 -7.83 4.34
CA ASP A 164 -0.78 -8.49 5.03
C ASP A 164 -1.11 -7.79 6.36
N LEU A 165 -0.11 -7.24 7.07
CA LEU A 165 -0.33 -6.47 8.31
C LEU A 165 -1.06 -5.14 8.05
N THR A 166 -0.64 -4.37 7.06
CA THR A 166 -1.28 -3.10 6.71
C THR A 166 -2.69 -3.32 6.16
N HIS A 167 -2.87 -4.32 5.28
CA HIS A 167 -4.19 -4.69 4.75
C HIS A 167 -5.16 -5.15 5.84
N LEU A 168 -4.69 -5.92 6.84
CA LEU A 168 -5.50 -6.26 8.02
C LEU A 168 -6.03 -5.02 8.72
N VAL A 169 -5.19 -3.99 8.88
CA VAL A 169 -5.60 -2.72 9.48
C VAL A 169 -6.58 -1.98 8.57
N PHE A 170 -6.34 -1.97 7.26
CA PHE A 170 -7.25 -1.33 6.30
C PHE A 170 -8.62 -1.98 6.31
N HIS A 171 -8.69 -3.32 6.27
CA HIS A 171 -9.96 -4.05 6.32
C HIS A 171 -10.67 -3.78 7.65
N ALA A 172 -9.95 -3.89 8.76
CA ALA A 172 -10.50 -3.62 10.08
C ALA A 172 -11.00 -2.16 10.19
N ALA A 173 -10.32 -1.18 9.60
CA ALA A 173 -10.74 0.22 9.58
C ALA A 173 -11.77 0.57 8.50
N ASN A 174 -12.23 -0.42 7.71
CA ASN A 174 -13.05 -0.20 6.52
C ASN A 174 -12.44 0.90 5.61
N TYR A 175 -11.15 0.76 5.35
CA TYR A 175 -10.31 1.67 4.57
C TYR A 175 -10.39 3.14 5.06
N GLY A 176 -10.46 3.34 6.38
CA GLY A 176 -10.46 4.66 7.01
C GLY A 176 -11.86 5.21 7.35
N ARG A 177 -12.94 4.51 6.96
CA ARG A 177 -14.32 4.91 7.33
C ARG A 177 -14.61 4.78 8.83
N ARG A 178 -13.78 4.04 9.58
CA ARG A 178 -13.84 3.99 11.05
C ARG A 178 -12.43 3.96 11.65
N SER A 179 -12.27 4.58 12.81
CA SER A 179 -11.06 4.46 13.61
C SER A 179 -11.05 3.14 14.38
N LEU A 180 -9.86 2.55 14.51
CA LEU A 180 -9.63 1.40 15.36
C LEU A 180 -9.16 1.85 16.75
N PRO A 181 -9.48 1.11 17.81
CA PRO A 181 -8.88 1.33 19.12
C PRO A 181 -7.36 1.21 19.06
N CYS A 182 -6.66 2.04 19.83
CA CYS A 182 -5.21 1.94 20.01
C CYS A 182 -4.86 0.55 20.56
N ASP A 183 -3.80 -0.05 20.02
CA ASP A 183 -3.30 -1.36 20.43
C ASP A 183 -1.77 -1.30 20.43
N PRO A 184 -1.13 -1.20 21.61
CA PRO A 184 0.31 -1.04 21.72
C PRO A 184 1.11 -2.15 21.03
N ALA A 185 0.58 -3.38 21.00
CA ALA A 185 1.28 -4.51 20.38
C ALA A 185 1.18 -4.45 18.85
N ARG A 186 0.01 -4.09 18.31
CA ARG A 186 -0.14 -3.83 16.86
C ARG A 186 0.68 -2.62 16.42
N ARG A 187 0.67 -1.54 17.22
CA ARG A 187 1.49 -0.35 16.98
C ARG A 187 2.96 -0.73 16.89
N LEU A 188 3.48 -1.54 17.80
CA LEU A 188 4.88 -2.00 17.75
C LEU A 188 5.20 -2.79 16.48
N SER A 189 4.29 -3.68 16.03
CA SER A 189 4.44 -4.38 14.74
C SER A 189 4.50 -3.40 13.56
N LEU A 190 3.59 -2.42 13.51
CA LEU A 190 3.58 -1.39 12.47
C LEU A 190 4.87 -0.55 12.49
N MET A 191 5.36 -0.19 13.67
CA MET A 191 6.62 0.53 13.82
C MET A 191 7.82 -0.28 13.28
N HIS A 192 7.88 -1.58 13.56
CA HIS A 192 8.92 -2.44 12.98
C HIS A 192 8.82 -2.52 11.46
N VAL A 193 7.61 -2.69 10.90
CA VAL A 193 7.41 -2.66 9.44
C VAL A 193 7.83 -1.32 8.84
N GLY A 194 7.49 -0.20 9.48
CA GLY A 194 7.87 1.14 9.03
C GLY A 194 9.39 1.36 9.05
N ILE A 195 10.11 0.85 10.05
CA ILE A 195 11.58 0.87 10.07
C ILE A 195 12.16 0.05 8.90
N VAL A 196 11.62 -1.14 8.63
CA VAL A 196 12.03 -1.95 7.46
C VAL A 196 11.78 -1.18 6.16
N ALA A 197 10.58 -0.62 6.00
CA ALA A 197 10.20 0.13 4.80
C ALA A 197 11.11 1.35 4.58
N TRP A 198 11.45 2.06 5.65
CA TRP A 198 12.39 3.17 5.62
C TRP A 198 13.78 2.74 5.14
N LEU A 199 14.35 1.70 5.77
CA LEU A 199 15.67 1.18 5.42
C LEU A 199 15.72 0.58 4.00
N GLU A 200 14.61 0.05 3.50
CA GLU A 200 14.44 -0.42 2.12
C GLU A 200 14.18 0.72 1.12
N SER A 201 13.98 1.96 1.59
CA SER A 201 13.47 3.07 0.76
C SER A 201 12.18 2.71 0.01
N ASN A 202 11.34 1.88 0.64
CA ASN A 202 10.08 1.41 0.10
C ASN A 202 8.95 2.39 0.49
N LEU A 203 8.74 3.40 -0.36
CA LEU A 203 7.73 4.45 -0.12
C LEU A 203 6.31 3.91 -0.17
N ASP A 204 6.05 2.90 -0.98
CA ASP A 204 4.75 2.23 -1.06
C ASP A 204 4.34 1.65 0.31
N LEU A 205 5.18 0.76 0.84
CA LEU A 205 4.95 0.16 2.15
C LEU A 205 5.02 1.20 3.29
N LEU A 206 5.92 2.18 3.21
CA LEU A 206 5.99 3.24 4.23
C LEU A 206 4.67 4.02 4.30
N SER A 207 4.10 4.36 3.15
CA SER A 207 2.80 5.04 3.05
C SER A 207 1.70 4.21 3.66
N GLU A 208 1.64 2.91 3.38
CA GLU A 208 0.67 2.02 4.00
C GLU A 208 0.81 1.94 5.52
N VAL A 209 2.04 1.90 6.03
CA VAL A 209 2.30 1.94 7.48
C VAL A 209 1.79 3.25 8.08
N THR A 210 2.01 4.40 7.43
CA THR A 210 1.50 5.68 7.92
C THR A 210 -0.03 5.71 7.97
N LEU A 211 -0.70 5.13 6.97
CA LEU A 211 -2.16 4.97 6.94
C LEU A 211 -2.63 4.06 8.06
N ALA A 212 -1.99 2.90 8.23
CA ALA A 212 -2.36 1.92 9.25
C ALA A 212 -2.18 2.46 10.68
N LEU A 213 -1.14 3.28 10.93
CA LEU A 213 -0.97 3.99 12.20
C LEU A 213 -2.11 4.99 12.44
N ARG A 214 -2.43 5.84 11.45
CA ARG A 214 -3.54 6.81 11.58
C ARG A 214 -4.89 6.13 11.80
N PHE A 215 -5.19 5.07 11.06
CA PHE A 215 -6.43 4.30 11.25
C PHE A 215 -6.47 3.58 12.60
N SER A 216 -5.30 3.33 13.21
CA SER A 216 -5.18 2.80 14.57
C SER A 216 -5.27 3.87 15.67
N GLY A 217 -5.52 5.14 15.31
CA GLY A 217 -5.50 6.26 16.27
C GLY A 217 -4.10 6.58 16.80
N GLU A 218 -3.05 6.10 16.15
CA GLU A 218 -1.66 6.25 16.57
C GLU A 218 -0.99 7.43 15.85
N SER A 219 -0.02 8.06 16.52
CA SER A 219 0.81 9.09 15.91
C SER A 219 1.80 8.48 14.92
N VAL A 220 1.94 9.09 13.75
CA VAL A 220 2.99 8.73 12.77
C VAL A 220 4.28 9.49 13.10
N PRO A 221 5.47 8.86 13.01
CA PRO A 221 6.73 9.58 13.08
C PRO A 221 6.82 10.71 12.04
N ALA A 222 7.18 11.92 12.48
CA ALA A 222 7.21 13.11 11.64
C ALA A 222 8.10 12.93 10.39
N SER A 223 9.24 12.26 10.52
CA SER A 223 10.15 11.99 9.40
C SER A 223 9.51 11.10 8.33
N TRP A 224 8.61 10.18 8.70
CA TRP A 224 7.90 9.33 7.75
C TRP A 224 6.81 10.12 7.02
N ASP A 225 6.07 10.95 7.74
CA ASP A 225 5.05 11.84 7.17
C ASP A 225 5.64 12.83 6.18
N GLU A 226 6.73 13.51 6.56
CA GLU A 226 7.46 14.42 5.68
C GLU A 226 7.97 13.70 4.43
N ARG A 227 8.48 12.47 4.60
CA ARG A 227 9.01 11.68 3.48
C ARG A 227 7.91 11.27 2.50
N VAL A 228 6.74 10.88 3.00
CA VAL A 228 5.55 10.55 2.19
C VAL A 228 5.05 11.80 1.47
N ALA A 229 4.91 12.92 2.18
CA ALA A 229 4.46 14.19 1.60
C ALA A 229 5.39 14.68 0.48
N GLN A 230 6.71 14.64 0.69
CA GLN A 230 7.70 15.03 -0.33
C GLN A 230 7.67 14.11 -1.55
N ALA A 231 7.28 12.85 -1.39
CA ALA A 231 7.28 11.87 -2.46
C ALA A 231 6.09 12.04 -3.42
N VAL A 232 4.97 12.62 -2.99
CA VAL A 232 3.76 12.78 -3.83
C VAL A 232 4.07 13.47 -5.16
N ASP A 233 4.88 14.54 -5.14
CA ASP A 233 5.22 15.33 -6.33
C ASP A 233 6.42 14.79 -7.14
N GLN A 234 7.02 13.67 -6.75
CA GLN A 234 8.17 13.08 -7.44
C GLN A 234 7.77 12.11 -8.56
N VAL A 235 6.46 11.94 -8.78
CA VAL A 235 5.94 11.04 -9.81
C VAL A 235 6.21 11.58 -11.21
N ALA A 236 6.60 10.69 -12.11
CA ALA A 236 6.76 10.96 -13.52
C ALA A 236 5.76 10.13 -14.33
N PHE A 237 4.90 10.82 -15.06
CA PHE A 237 3.99 10.20 -16.04
C PHE A 237 4.65 10.12 -17.41
N ARG A 238 4.56 8.97 -18.07
CA ARG A 238 5.15 8.71 -19.38
C ARG A 238 4.13 8.12 -20.33
N GLU A 239 4.29 8.39 -21.63
CA GLU A 239 3.58 7.66 -22.68
C GLU A 239 4.08 6.21 -22.72
N ALA A 240 3.21 5.28 -23.12
CA ALA A 240 3.59 3.89 -23.38
C ALA A 240 3.97 3.69 -24.85
N HIS A 241 5.03 2.93 -25.08
CA HIS A 241 5.50 2.47 -26.38
C HIS A 241 5.18 0.97 -26.59
N PRO A 242 5.15 0.48 -27.83
CA PRO A 242 5.00 -0.95 -28.10
C PRO A 242 6.05 -1.78 -27.37
N GLY A 243 5.61 -2.76 -26.56
CA GLY A 243 6.49 -3.61 -25.76
C GLY A 243 6.75 -3.13 -24.33
N ASP A 244 6.27 -1.94 -23.95
CA ASP A 244 6.37 -1.50 -22.57
C ASP A 244 5.54 -2.38 -21.63
N SER A 245 6.09 -2.65 -20.44
CA SER A 245 5.38 -3.31 -19.35
C SER A 245 4.63 -2.30 -18.49
N PHE A 246 3.40 -2.65 -18.14
CA PHE A 246 2.56 -1.96 -17.16
C PHE A 246 2.83 -2.42 -15.71
N ASP A 247 3.93 -3.14 -15.49
CA ASP A 247 4.52 -3.34 -14.16
C ASP A 247 5.30 -2.08 -13.78
N ASP A 248 4.59 -1.11 -13.22
CA ASP A 248 5.06 0.22 -12.92
C ASP A 248 4.66 0.68 -11.50
N ASP A 249 4.95 1.93 -11.16
CA ASP A 249 4.79 2.43 -9.79
C ASP A 249 3.39 3.04 -9.52
N TYR A 250 2.36 2.61 -10.25
CA TYR A 250 1.00 3.16 -10.07
C TYR A 250 0.48 2.95 -8.65
N HIS A 251 0.70 1.79 -8.05
CA HIS A 251 0.22 1.49 -6.69
C HIS A 251 0.86 2.43 -5.68
N GLN A 252 2.19 2.61 -5.77
CA GLN A 252 2.92 3.57 -4.95
C GLN A 252 2.36 4.99 -5.11
N PHE A 253 2.04 5.41 -6.34
CA PHE A 253 1.41 6.72 -6.59
C PHE A 253 0.05 6.85 -5.92
N LEU A 254 -0.81 5.83 -6.03
CA LEU A 254 -2.15 5.84 -5.43
C LEU A 254 -2.06 5.88 -3.90
N VAL A 255 -1.26 5.01 -3.27
CA VAL A 255 -1.13 4.92 -1.82
C VAL A 255 -0.45 6.16 -1.23
N LEU A 256 0.55 6.75 -1.90
CA LEU A 256 1.15 8.02 -1.48
C LEU A 256 0.12 9.14 -1.41
N ASN A 257 -0.71 9.26 -2.46
CA ASN A 257 -1.76 10.27 -2.51
C ASN A 257 -2.88 9.98 -1.49
N TRP A 258 -3.20 8.71 -1.25
CA TRP A 258 -4.14 8.33 -0.20
C TRP A 258 -3.65 8.75 1.19
N ALA A 259 -2.40 8.41 1.53
CA ALA A 259 -1.76 8.81 2.78
C ALA A 259 -1.72 10.34 2.93
N HIS A 260 -1.41 11.05 1.84
CA HIS A 260 -1.40 12.52 1.81
C HIS A 260 -2.79 13.13 2.08
N GLY A 261 -3.84 12.58 1.45
CA GLY A 261 -5.22 12.99 1.67
C GLY A 261 -5.70 12.72 3.11
N VAL A 262 -5.43 11.52 3.65
CA VAL A 262 -5.78 11.16 5.03
C VAL A 262 -5.00 12.02 6.06
N ALA A 263 -3.82 12.51 5.71
CA ALA A 263 -3.07 13.48 6.51
C ALA A 263 -3.67 14.91 6.50
N GLY A 264 -4.76 15.13 5.75
CA GLY A 264 -5.46 16.42 5.68
C GLY A 264 -4.95 17.36 4.58
N HIS A 265 -4.11 16.87 3.66
CA HIS A 265 -3.69 17.63 2.49
C HIS A 265 -4.58 17.35 1.28
N THR A 266 -4.41 18.11 0.20
CA THR A 266 -5.13 17.88 -1.05
C THR A 266 -4.40 16.83 -1.88
N PRO A 267 -4.96 15.63 -2.11
CA PRO A 267 -4.31 14.60 -2.90
C PRO A 267 -4.44 14.87 -4.41
N PHE A 268 -3.69 14.11 -5.20
CA PHE A 268 -3.75 14.08 -6.67
C PHE A 268 -3.58 15.46 -7.31
N GLN A 269 -2.63 16.27 -6.84
CA GLN A 269 -2.38 17.61 -7.40
C GLN A 269 -1.42 17.59 -8.61
N THR A 270 -0.73 16.48 -8.84
CA THR A 270 0.19 16.37 -9.98
C THR A 270 -0.57 16.37 -11.30
N PRO A 271 -0.26 17.29 -12.25
CA PRO A 271 -0.93 17.32 -13.54
C PRO A 271 -0.72 16.02 -14.31
N LEU A 272 -1.81 15.47 -14.87
CA LEU A 272 -1.77 14.26 -15.68
C LEU A 272 -1.70 14.62 -17.18
N PRO A 273 -0.60 14.28 -17.89
CA PRO A 273 -0.53 14.48 -19.33
C PRO A 273 -1.56 13.61 -20.06
N ALA A 274 -2.23 14.16 -21.08
CA ALA A 274 -3.28 13.45 -21.84
C ALA A 274 -2.85 12.15 -22.55
N ARG A 275 -1.54 11.89 -22.68
CA ARG A 275 -0.98 10.66 -23.28
C ARG A 275 -0.27 9.77 -22.26
N ALA A 276 -0.32 10.13 -20.98
CA ALA A 276 0.25 9.33 -19.92
C ALA A 276 -0.40 7.95 -19.86
N ARG A 277 0.42 6.92 -19.71
CA ARG A 277 -0.01 5.53 -19.50
C ARG A 277 0.84 4.81 -18.46
N ILE A 278 2.07 5.26 -18.23
CA ILE A 278 3.02 4.65 -17.31
C ILE A 278 3.32 5.61 -16.17
N VAL A 279 3.31 5.09 -14.94
CA VAL A 279 3.63 5.82 -13.70
C VAL A 279 4.99 5.37 -13.18
N ARG A 280 5.93 6.30 -12.99
CA ARG A 280 7.27 5.97 -12.48
C ARG A 280 7.72 6.93 -11.40
N TYR A 281 8.43 6.39 -10.42
CA TYR A 281 9.27 7.17 -9.51
C TYR A 281 10.74 7.06 -9.93
N GLY A 282 11.57 7.97 -9.40
CA GLY A 282 13.01 7.93 -9.60
C GLY A 282 13.63 6.58 -9.19
N PRO A 283 14.83 6.24 -9.69
CA PRO A 283 15.44 4.94 -9.44
C PRO A 283 15.62 4.69 -7.93
N LYS A 284 15.26 3.49 -7.49
CA LYS A 284 15.51 3.02 -6.11
C LYS A 284 17.03 2.96 -5.90
N ARG A 285 17.56 3.76 -4.97
CA ARG A 285 18.99 3.73 -4.60
C ARG A 285 19.29 2.44 -3.82
N ASN A 286 20.56 2.04 -3.74
CA ASN A 286 20.99 0.94 -2.86
C ASN A 286 20.41 1.15 -1.46
N THR A 287 19.79 0.09 -0.93
CA THR A 287 19.00 0.19 0.31
C THR A 287 19.90 0.00 1.52
N ALA A 288 19.75 0.87 2.52
CA ALA A 288 20.45 0.78 3.79
C ALA A 288 20.22 -0.60 4.46
N LEU A 289 19.03 -1.16 4.26
CA LEU A 289 18.67 -2.50 4.72
C LEU A 289 19.58 -3.59 4.17
N HIS A 290 19.89 -3.56 2.87
CA HIS A 290 20.74 -4.58 2.24
C HIS A 290 22.17 -4.51 2.77
N GLU A 291 22.75 -3.31 2.79
CA GLU A 291 24.12 -3.09 3.27
C GLU A 291 24.26 -3.46 4.74
N LEU A 292 23.31 -3.04 5.58
CA LEU A 292 23.28 -3.41 7.00
C LEU A 292 23.14 -4.93 7.20
N SER A 293 22.33 -5.60 6.38
CA SER A 293 22.15 -7.05 6.43
C SER A 293 23.43 -7.81 6.09
N LEU A 294 24.14 -7.38 5.03
CA LEU A 294 25.44 -7.96 4.65
C LEU A 294 26.49 -7.73 5.74
N ALA A 295 26.58 -6.51 6.28
CA ALA A 295 27.52 -6.21 7.35
C ALA A 295 27.29 -7.06 8.61
N LEU A 296 26.03 -7.34 8.96
CA LEU A 296 25.67 -8.26 10.05
C LEU A 296 25.99 -9.71 9.70
N LEU A 297 25.72 -10.15 8.47
CA LEU A 297 26.02 -11.50 8.01
C LEU A 297 27.53 -11.80 8.17
N ASP A 298 28.38 -10.89 7.71
CA ASP A 298 29.85 -10.99 7.79
C ASP A 298 30.37 -11.08 9.23
N MET A 299 29.62 -10.55 10.21
CA MET A 299 30.01 -10.60 11.61
C MET A 299 29.76 -11.97 12.26
N GLY A 300 28.93 -12.84 11.67
CA GLY A 300 28.67 -14.18 12.21
C GLY A 300 28.24 -14.17 13.68
N GLN A 301 28.97 -14.90 14.54
CA GLN A 301 28.70 -14.99 15.97
C GLN A 301 29.09 -13.72 16.77
N ALA A 302 29.75 -12.74 16.14
CA ALA A 302 30.11 -11.48 16.80
C ALA A 302 28.98 -10.46 16.84
N ARG A 303 27.81 -10.78 16.25
CA ARG A 303 26.58 -9.99 16.34
C ARG A 303 26.10 -9.89 17.79
N ARG A 304 25.50 -8.76 18.13
CA ARG A 304 24.88 -8.50 19.44
C ARG A 304 23.53 -7.85 19.25
N PRO A 305 22.57 -8.08 20.17
CA PRO A 305 21.24 -7.48 20.06
C PRO A 305 21.22 -5.99 20.44
N GLU A 306 22.23 -5.48 21.15
CA GLU A 306 22.25 -4.09 21.58
C GLU A 306 22.77 -3.16 20.48
N TRP A 307 21.90 -2.27 19.97
CA TRP A 307 22.28 -1.32 18.91
C TRP A 307 23.46 -0.47 19.30
N ARG A 308 23.48 0.11 20.50
CA ARG A 308 24.60 0.96 20.97
C ARG A 308 25.97 0.26 20.86
N ALA A 309 26.02 -1.04 21.13
CA ALA A 309 27.24 -1.85 21.01
C ALA A 309 27.52 -2.31 19.57
N MET A 310 26.51 -2.42 18.72
CA MET A 310 26.69 -2.80 17.32
C MET A 310 27.00 -1.61 16.42
N ARG A 311 26.46 -0.44 16.75
CA ARG A 311 26.61 0.81 16.00
C ARG A 311 28.08 1.11 15.74
N TRP A 312 28.94 1.08 16.76
CA TRP A 312 30.37 1.36 16.60
C TRP A 312 31.11 0.32 15.72
N ARG A 313 30.64 -0.93 15.70
CA ARG A 313 31.22 -2.00 14.88
C ARG A 313 30.78 -1.92 13.42
N LEU A 314 29.54 -1.50 13.20
CA LEU A 314 28.92 -1.39 11.89
C LEU A 314 29.31 -0.08 11.21
N TRP A 315 29.39 1.04 11.93
CA TRP A 315 29.62 2.38 11.36
C TRP A 315 30.77 2.45 10.36
N PRO A 316 31.97 1.89 10.64
CA PRO A 316 33.09 1.96 9.70
C PRO A 316 32.89 1.12 8.44
N LYS A 317 31.94 0.18 8.43
CA LYS A 317 31.63 -0.73 7.32
C LYS A 317 30.50 -0.22 6.43
N LEU A 318 29.77 0.80 6.87
CA LEU A 318 28.60 1.31 6.19
C LEU A 318 28.93 2.58 5.41
N SER A 319 28.37 2.68 4.21
CA SER A 319 28.41 3.86 3.36
C SER A 319 27.77 5.07 4.07
N GLU A 320 28.16 6.27 3.65
CA GLU A 320 27.57 7.51 4.17
C GLU A 320 26.03 7.58 3.97
N PRO A 321 25.46 7.22 2.80
CA PRO A 321 24.00 7.19 2.64
C PRO A 321 23.29 6.23 3.61
N THR A 322 23.87 5.06 3.87
CA THR A 322 23.30 4.07 4.80
C THR A 322 23.35 4.57 6.25
N ARG A 323 24.45 5.21 6.64
CA ARG A 323 24.57 5.84 7.97
C ARG A 323 23.54 6.95 8.16
N HIS A 324 23.37 7.82 7.18
CA HIS A 324 22.36 8.88 7.23
C HIS A 324 20.92 8.30 7.34
N CYS A 325 20.62 7.25 6.57
CA CYS A 325 19.34 6.56 6.64
C CYS A 325 19.07 5.97 8.04
N LEU A 326 20.10 5.39 8.67
CA LEU A 326 20.03 4.84 10.02
C LEU A 326 19.86 5.91 11.10
N GLU A 327 20.53 7.06 10.97
CA GLU A 327 20.39 8.19 11.90
C GLU A 327 18.94 8.65 12.03
N CYS A 328 18.14 8.56 10.96
CA CYS A 328 16.73 8.94 10.97
C CYS A 328 15.83 7.98 11.78
N VAL A 329 16.20 6.71 11.90
CA VAL A 329 15.38 5.70 12.59
C VAL A 329 15.96 5.28 13.94
N GLU A 330 17.25 5.47 14.20
CA GLU A 330 17.88 5.09 15.47
C GLU A 330 17.40 5.93 16.66
N VAL A 331 16.78 7.08 16.39
CA VAL A 331 16.16 7.96 17.39
C VAL A 331 14.76 7.51 17.81
N LEU A 332 14.15 6.56 17.09
CA LEU A 332 12.82 6.05 17.41
C LEU A 332 12.88 5.15 18.65
N PRO A 333 11.95 5.28 19.63
CA PRO A 333 11.93 4.44 20.83
C PRO A 333 11.90 2.93 20.55
N GLU A 334 11.28 2.53 19.44
CA GLU A 334 11.12 1.14 19.04
C GLU A 334 12.37 0.54 18.37
N PHE A 335 13.36 1.38 18.02
CA PHE A 335 14.50 0.95 17.21
C PHE A 335 15.39 -0.08 17.90
N ASP A 336 15.65 0.06 19.21
CA ASP A 336 16.46 -0.92 19.95
C ASP A 336 15.79 -2.30 19.96
N GLY A 337 14.47 -2.35 20.15
CA GLY A 337 13.68 -3.59 20.09
C GLY A 337 13.66 -4.20 18.69
N PHE A 338 13.48 -3.35 17.67
CA PHE A 338 13.60 -3.75 16.27
C PHE A 338 14.97 -4.37 15.97
N PHE A 339 16.05 -3.67 16.33
CA PHE A 339 17.43 -4.08 16.04
C PHE A 339 17.81 -5.38 16.75
N ALA A 340 17.35 -5.57 17.99
CA ALA A 340 17.55 -6.83 18.71
C ALA A 340 17.05 -8.04 17.91
N GLY A 341 15.84 -7.95 17.34
CA GLY A 341 15.29 -8.98 16.44
C GLY A 341 16.01 -9.05 15.10
N PHE A 342 16.28 -7.90 14.47
CA PHE A 342 16.92 -7.81 13.15
C PHE A 342 18.34 -8.38 13.15
N SER A 343 19.08 -8.18 14.25
CA SER A 343 20.46 -8.65 14.40
C SER A 343 20.58 -10.17 14.36
N ARG A 344 19.54 -10.93 14.72
CA ARG A 344 19.60 -12.40 14.85
C ARG A 344 20.83 -12.84 15.65
N ALA A 345 21.14 -12.10 16.72
CA ALA A 345 22.26 -12.36 17.61
C ALA A 345 21.93 -13.42 18.67
N ALA A 346 20.64 -13.65 18.94
CA ALA A 346 20.23 -14.75 19.80
C ALA A 346 20.62 -16.09 19.15
N PRO A 347 21.20 -17.04 19.92
CA PRO A 347 21.53 -18.36 19.39
C PRO A 347 20.26 -19.03 18.84
N PHE A 348 20.42 -19.76 17.74
CA PHE A 348 19.38 -20.64 17.23
C PHE A 348 19.14 -21.73 18.28
N VAL A 349 18.22 -21.49 19.22
CA VAL A 349 17.76 -22.55 20.11
C VAL A 349 16.91 -23.45 19.23
N GLY A 350 17.53 -24.52 18.73
CA GLY A 350 16.84 -25.59 18.04
C GLY A 350 15.79 -26.21 18.97
N GLY A 351 14.59 -25.64 18.96
CA GLY A 351 13.42 -26.19 19.59
C GLY A 351 12.94 -27.37 18.76
N ARG A 352 12.85 -28.53 19.42
CA ARG A 352 12.30 -29.77 18.87
C ARG A 352 10.91 -29.52 18.26
N ILE A 353 10.70 -30.14 17.11
CA ILE A 353 9.45 -30.20 16.33
C ILE A 353 8.29 -30.65 17.23
#